data_AF-A0A7X5IBV4-F1
#
_entry.id   AF-A0A7X5IBV4-F1
#
_cell.length_a   1.000
_cell.length_b   1.000
_cell.length_c   1.000
_cell.angle_alpha   90.00
_cell.angle_beta   90.00
_cell.angle_gamma   90.00
#
_symmetry.space_group_name_H-M   'P 1'
#
loop_
_entity.id
_entity.type
_entity.pdbx_description
1 polymer ?
#
loop_
_entity_poly.entity_id
_entity_poly.type
_entity_poly.pdbx_seq_one_letter_code
_entity_poly.pdbx_strand_id
1 'polypeptide(L)'
;MEYNVKLSRPYICIRRPEGLSFGGSQEWFEEKTVRDYGCGLIGAADVLLYVSRPAQAGEGSGDAASREEAARELTFEEYGRHVAALRRHFPIIPGFGMPGWFLSIGFNIIFQRQKSPYRAKWGLPHRRLLYSIAEMLRQDIPVILSAGPHFPRFWGKEGLTLYREAADETMLPAARTRAHYVIVTGIAGEWLRISSWGRMYYIRIAEYEDYVRRYSCPLFSNICFIRPCGPCTEKTL
;
A
#
# COMPACT_ATOMS: atom_id res chain seq x y z
N MET A 1 9.60 21.65 1.59
CA MET A 1 10.41 20.44 1.85
C MET A 1 10.15 19.49 0.71
N GLU A 2 11.15 19.25 -0.11
CA GLU A 2 11.08 18.31 -1.22
C GLU A 2 11.44 16.92 -0.67
N TYR A 3 10.52 15.96 -0.75
CA TYR A 3 10.75 14.60 -0.27
C TYR A 3 11.11 13.73 -1.46
N ASN A 4 12.35 13.23 -1.47
CA ASN A 4 12.78 12.19 -2.41
C ASN A 4 13.15 10.95 -1.60
N VAL A 5 12.19 10.02 -1.49
CA VAL A 5 12.36 8.79 -0.71
C VAL A 5 11.60 7.66 -1.39
N LYS A 6 12.22 6.50 -1.50
CA LYS A 6 11.57 5.28 -2.00
C LYS A 6 11.90 4.11 -1.09
N LEU A 7 11.13 3.03 -1.22
CA LEU A 7 11.51 1.74 -0.65
C LEU A 7 12.94 1.38 -1.06
N SER A 8 13.70 0.88 -0.10
CA SER A 8 15.11 0.53 -0.28
C SER A 8 15.28 -0.80 -1.01
N ARG A 9 14.33 -1.73 -0.82
CA ARG A 9 14.28 -3.00 -1.57
C ARG A 9 13.30 -2.89 -2.73
N PRO A 10 13.48 -3.67 -3.80
CA PRO A 10 12.49 -3.79 -4.86
C PRO A 10 11.13 -4.21 -4.30
N TYR A 11 10.08 -3.52 -4.76
CA TYR A 11 8.71 -3.84 -4.38
C TYR A 11 8.30 -5.23 -4.91
N ILE A 12 7.19 -5.77 -4.42
CA ILE A 12 6.77 -7.13 -4.77
C ILE A 12 6.25 -7.18 -6.21
N CYS A 13 6.50 -8.31 -6.88
CA CYS A 13 6.03 -8.56 -8.23
C CYS A 13 5.32 -9.91 -8.30
N ILE A 14 4.19 -9.96 -9.00
CA ILE A 14 3.42 -11.20 -9.19
C ILE A 14 3.52 -11.58 -10.67
N ARG A 15 4.05 -12.76 -10.94
CA ARG A 15 4.17 -13.33 -12.28
C ARG A 15 2.81 -13.84 -12.73
N ARG A 16 2.34 -13.26 -13.83
CA ARG A 16 1.05 -13.55 -14.47
C ARG A 16 1.28 -13.95 -15.93
N PRO A 17 0.32 -14.63 -16.60
CA PRO A 17 0.43 -14.93 -18.02
C PRO A 17 0.65 -13.69 -18.89
N GLU A 18 0.10 -12.55 -18.48
CA GLU A 18 0.21 -11.27 -19.18
C GLU A 18 1.55 -10.53 -18.91
N GLY A 19 2.41 -11.08 -18.05
CA GLY A 19 3.71 -10.52 -17.69
C GLY A 19 3.88 -10.31 -16.18
N LEU A 20 4.93 -9.58 -15.81
CA LEU A 20 5.22 -9.25 -14.43
C LEU A 20 4.41 -8.03 -13.99
N SER A 21 3.74 -8.13 -12.84
CA SER A 21 2.98 -7.02 -12.25
C SER A 21 3.80 -6.22 -11.22
N PHE A 22 3.32 -5.03 -10.90
CA PHE A 22 3.80 -4.23 -9.78
C PHE A 22 2.78 -4.28 -8.64
N GLY A 23 3.01 -5.14 -7.64
CA GLY A 23 2.03 -5.46 -6.59
C GLY A 23 0.82 -6.27 -7.05
N GLY A 24 -0.12 -6.49 -6.14
CA GLY A 24 -1.33 -7.26 -6.40
C GLY A 24 -2.47 -6.48 -7.08
N SER A 25 -3.44 -7.21 -7.62
CA SER A 25 -4.75 -6.67 -8.02
C SER A 25 -5.89 -7.53 -7.49
N GLN A 26 -6.91 -6.88 -6.95
CA GLN A 26 -8.16 -7.54 -6.56
C GLN A 26 -8.92 -8.09 -7.77
N GLU A 27 -8.72 -7.50 -8.95
CA GLU A 27 -9.42 -7.85 -10.19
C GLU A 27 -9.08 -9.25 -10.70
N TRP A 28 -7.97 -9.83 -10.21
CA TRP A 28 -7.53 -11.16 -10.61
C TRP A 28 -8.33 -12.29 -9.96
N PHE A 29 -9.15 -11.99 -8.95
CA PHE A 29 -9.84 -13.00 -8.17
C PHE A 29 -11.26 -13.24 -8.68
N GLU A 30 -11.68 -14.51 -8.71
CA GLU A 30 -13.00 -14.91 -9.18
C GLU A 30 -14.12 -14.51 -8.22
N GLU A 31 -13.88 -14.56 -6.90
CA GLU A 31 -14.86 -14.17 -5.88
C GLU A 31 -15.23 -12.68 -6.05
N LYS A 32 -16.48 -12.40 -6.43
CA LYS A 32 -16.99 -11.04 -6.69
C LYS A 32 -16.73 -10.07 -5.52
N THR A 33 -16.88 -10.54 -4.29
CA THR A 33 -16.63 -9.72 -3.09
C THR A 33 -15.17 -9.25 -3.01
N VAL A 34 -14.21 -10.12 -3.31
CA VAL A 34 -12.79 -9.74 -3.40
C VAL A 34 -12.56 -8.86 -4.60
N ARG A 35 -13.09 -9.24 -5.76
CA ARG A 35 -12.90 -8.51 -7.02
C ARG A 35 -13.38 -7.07 -6.98
N ASP A 36 -14.50 -6.80 -6.33
CA ASP A 36 -15.12 -5.47 -6.32
C ASP A 36 -14.69 -4.64 -5.10
N TYR A 37 -14.38 -5.29 -3.98
CA TYR A 37 -14.23 -4.62 -2.67
C TYR A 37 -12.96 -5.01 -1.90
N GLY A 38 -12.03 -5.73 -2.54
CA GLY A 38 -10.88 -6.36 -1.90
C GLY A 38 -9.60 -5.53 -1.80
N CYS A 39 -9.57 -4.27 -2.22
CA CYS A 39 -8.34 -3.46 -2.26
C CYS A 39 -7.60 -3.42 -0.92
N GLY A 40 -8.34 -3.39 0.19
CA GLY A 40 -7.77 -3.45 1.54
C GLY A 40 -7.08 -4.79 1.83
N LEU A 41 -7.69 -5.92 1.43
CA LEU A 41 -7.12 -7.26 1.61
C LEU A 41 -5.86 -7.44 0.74
N ILE A 42 -5.92 -7.02 -0.53
CA ILE A 42 -4.79 -7.06 -1.45
C ILE A 42 -3.66 -6.16 -0.97
N GLY A 43 -3.97 -4.94 -0.54
CA GLY A 43 -2.98 -4.04 0.03
C GLY A 43 -2.34 -4.58 1.31
N ALA A 44 -3.12 -5.27 2.15
CA ALA A 44 -2.58 -5.94 3.33
C ALA A 44 -1.65 -7.10 2.98
N ALA A 45 -2.04 -7.94 2.01
CA ALA A 45 -1.22 -9.02 1.49
C ALA A 45 0.12 -8.50 0.95
N ASP A 46 0.06 -7.45 0.14
CA ASP A 46 1.23 -6.81 -0.44
C ASP A 46 2.22 -6.32 0.62
N VAL A 47 1.72 -5.57 1.62
CA VAL A 47 2.57 -5.06 2.71
C VAL A 47 3.15 -6.20 3.54
N LEU A 48 2.36 -7.21 3.92
CA LEU A 48 2.83 -8.35 4.71
C LEU A 48 3.90 -9.14 3.96
N LEU A 49 3.70 -9.42 2.68
CA LEU A 49 4.68 -10.09 1.82
C LEU A 49 5.96 -9.28 1.65
N TYR A 50 5.90 -7.94 1.75
CA TYR A 50 7.07 -7.09 1.70
C TYR A 50 7.82 -7.06 3.03
N VAL A 51 7.13 -6.75 4.14
CA VAL A 51 7.78 -6.54 5.46
C VAL A 51 8.26 -7.84 6.11
N SER A 52 7.66 -8.98 5.75
CA SER A 52 8.10 -10.30 6.23
C SER A 52 9.29 -10.87 5.45
N ARG A 53 9.78 -10.19 4.41
CA ARG A 53 11.02 -10.57 3.75
C ARG A 53 12.18 -10.31 4.73
N PRO A 54 13.10 -11.28 4.91
CA PRO A 54 14.34 -11.01 5.62
C PRO A 54 14.96 -9.73 5.08
N ALA A 55 15.47 -8.87 5.98
CA ALA A 55 16.41 -7.85 5.54
C ALA A 55 17.52 -8.61 4.80
N GLN A 56 17.80 -8.27 3.54
CA GLN A 56 18.94 -8.88 2.87
C GLN A 56 20.13 -8.60 3.77
N ALA A 57 20.76 -9.66 4.30
CA ALA A 57 21.95 -9.51 5.13
C ALA A 57 22.94 -8.69 4.30
N GLY A 58 23.28 -7.49 4.78
CA GLY A 58 24.35 -6.75 4.15
C GLY A 58 25.62 -7.55 4.35
N GLU A 59 26.32 -7.88 3.27
CA GLU A 59 27.79 -7.93 3.21
C GLU A 59 28.26 -8.35 1.80
N GLY A 60 29.27 -7.63 1.31
CA GLY A 60 30.30 -8.17 0.41
C GLY A 60 29.91 -8.52 -1.03
N SER A 61 30.57 -7.85 -1.99
CA SER A 61 30.85 -8.34 -3.35
C SER A 61 29.67 -8.88 -4.18
N GLY A 62 29.06 -8.01 -4.98
CA GLY A 62 28.18 -8.42 -6.06
C GLY A 62 27.67 -7.20 -6.83
N ASP A 63 27.90 -7.17 -8.14
CA ASP A 63 27.65 -6.03 -9.03
C ASP A 63 26.26 -5.39 -8.82
N ALA A 64 26.22 -4.06 -8.87
CA ALA A 64 25.00 -3.26 -8.69
C ALA A 64 23.85 -3.68 -9.62
N ALA A 65 24.13 -4.29 -10.77
CA ALA A 65 23.16 -4.84 -11.70
C ALA A 65 22.34 -6.00 -11.10
N SER A 66 22.94 -6.83 -10.24
CA SER A 66 22.29 -7.97 -9.58
C SER A 66 21.30 -7.59 -8.47
N ARG A 67 21.37 -6.35 -7.96
CA ARG A 67 20.48 -5.85 -6.88
C ARG A 67 19.13 -5.35 -7.40
N GLU A 68 19.06 -5.02 -8.69
CA GLU A 68 17.78 -4.72 -9.37
C GLU A 68 16.96 -6.00 -9.64
N GLU A 69 17.61 -7.18 -9.63
CA GLU A 69 17.09 -8.43 -10.21
C GLU A 69 16.46 -9.44 -9.25
N ALA A 70 16.30 -9.14 -7.97
CA ALA A 70 15.55 -10.02 -7.07
C ALA A 70 14.44 -9.29 -6.30
N ALA A 71 13.61 -8.53 -7.03
CA ALA A 71 12.22 -8.41 -6.59
C ALA A 71 11.71 -9.84 -6.39
N ARG A 72 11.31 -10.23 -5.16
CA ARG A 72 10.75 -11.56 -4.96
C ARG A 72 9.50 -11.66 -5.84
N GLU A 73 9.67 -12.38 -6.93
CA GLU A 73 8.65 -12.76 -7.87
C GLU A 73 7.85 -13.88 -7.24
N LEU A 74 6.56 -13.64 -7.09
CA LEU A 74 5.61 -14.64 -6.62
C LEU A 74 4.82 -15.13 -7.82
N THR A 75 4.55 -16.42 -7.90
CA THR A 75 3.55 -16.89 -8.86
C THR A 75 2.16 -16.40 -8.42
N PHE A 76 1.24 -16.26 -9.36
CA PHE A 76 -0.14 -15.92 -9.04
C PHE A 76 -0.78 -16.92 -8.06
N GLU A 77 -0.42 -18.20 -8.15
CA GLU A 77 -0.92 -19.24 -7.23
C GLU A 77 -0.41 -19.04 -5.79
N GLU A 78 0.89 -18.76 -5.63
CA GLU A 78 1.48 -18.43 -4.32
C GLU A 78 0.83 -17.19 -3.71
N TYR A 79 0.66 -16.15 -4.53
CA TYR A 79 -0.01 -14.93 -4.12
C TYR A 79 -1.47 -15.20 -3.71
N GLY A 80 -2.20 -15.98 -4.50
CA GLY A 80 -3.57 -16.39 -4.22
C GLY A 80 -3.72 -17.16 -2.90
N ARG A 81 -2.83 -18.12 -2.64
CA ARG A 81 -2.77 -18.85 -1.35
C ARG A 81 -2.53 -17.90 -0.18
N HIS A 82 -1.66 -16.90 -0.36
CA HIS A 82 -1.40 -15.90 0.66
C HIS A 82 -2.64 -15.03 0.95
N VAL A 83 -3.29 -14.51 -0.09
CA VAL A 83 -4.53 -13.72 0.03
C VAL A 83 -5.63 -14.53 0.72
N ALA A 84 -5.83 -15.79 0.34
CA ALA A 84 -6.82 -16.66 0.96
C ALA A 84 -6.58 -16.87 2.47
N ALA A 85 -5.32 -17.09 2.88
CA ALA A 85 -4.97 -17.26 4.29
C ALA A 85 -5.22 -16.01 5.15
N LEU A 86 -5.15 -14.84 4.53
CA LEU A 86 -5.36 -13.54 5.18
C LEU A 86 -6.84 -13.13 5.27
N ARG A 87 -7.71 -13.71 4.44
CA ARG A 87 -9.13 -13.33 4.32
C ARG A 87 -9.90 -13.25 5.63
N ARG A 88 -9.57 -14.12 6.61
CA ARG A 88 -10.21 -14.15 7.94
C ARG A 88 -9.83 -12.98 8.85
N HIS A 89 -8.68 -12.36 8.63
CA HIS A 89 -8.16 -11.25 9.46
C HIS A 89 -8.50 -9.89 8.88
N PHE A 90 -8.89 -9.87 7.61
CA PHE A 90 -9.18 -8.68 6.83
C PHE A 90 -10.56 -8.83 6.18
N PRO A 91 -11.64 -8.69 6.98
CA PRO A 91 -13.00 -8.89 6.50
C PRO A 91 -13.39 -7.80 5.49
N ILE A 92 -14.00 -8.25 4.39
CA ILE A 92 -14.54 -7.39 3.33
C ILE A 92 -16.05 -7.30 3.50
N ILE A 93 -16.59 -6.08 3.60
CA ILE A 93 -18.02 -5.80 3.67
C ILE A 93 -18.52 -5.51 2.25
N PRO A 94 -19.44 -6.32 1.67
CA PRO A 94 -19.99 -6.04 0.35
C PRO A 94 -20.60 -4.64 0.26
N GLY A 95 -20.28 -3.90 -0.80
CA GLY A 95 -20.75 -2.53 -1.04
C GLY A 95 -19.94 -1.44 -0.33
N PHE A 96 -19.18 -1.78 0.72
CA PHE A 96 -18.38 -0.82 1.51
C PHE A 96 -16.88 -1.11 1.49
N GLY A 97 -16.46 -2.32 1.11
CA GLY A 97 -15.08 -2.76 1.23
C GLY A 97 -14.65 -2.90 2.67
N MET A 98 -13.47 -2.39 2.99
CA MET A 98 -12.87 -2.55 4.30
C MET A 98 -12.64 -1.18 4.94
N PRO A 99 -13.30 -0.86 6.06
CA PRO A 99 -12.98 0.32 6.84
C PRO A 99 -11.53 0.30 7.31
N GLY A 100 -10.84 1.44 7.31
CA GLY A 100 -9.41 1.47 7.59
C GLY A 100 -9.01 0.98 8.98
N TRP A 101 -9.90 1.05 9.97
CA TRP A 101 -9.64 0.49 11.30
C TRP A 101 -9.61 -1.06 11.30
N PHE A 102 -10.37 -1.74 10.42
CA PHE A 102 -10.24 -3.18 10.20
C PHE A 102 -8.85 -3.56 9.68
N LEU A 103 -8.25 -2.75 8.78
CA LEU A 103 -6.87 -2.98 8.35
C LEU A 103 -5.93 -3.00 9.56
N SER A 104 -5.99 -1.98 10.41
CA SER A 104 -5.09 -1.88 11.56
C SER A 104 -5.27 -3.01 12.57
N ILE A 105 -6.51 -3.49 12.77
CA ILE A 105 -6.79 -4.66 13.62
C ILE A 105 -6.18 -5.92 13.00
N GLY A 106 -6.45 -6.18 11.71
CA GLY A 106 -5.93 -7.35 10.99
C GLY A 106 -4.40 -7.42 11.01
N PHE A 107 -3.73 -6.30 10.74
CA PHE A 107 -2.27 -6.21 10.86
C PHE A 107 -1.78 -6.53 12.26
N ASN A 108 -2.37 -5.95 13.30
CA ASN A 108 -1.92 -6.19 14.68
C ASN A 108 -2.13 -7.65 15.12
N ILE A 109 -3.23 -8.29 14.70
CA ILE A 109 -3.45 -9.73 14.94
C ILE A 109 -2.33 -10.56 14.30
N ILE A 110 -1.97 -10.25 13.05
CA ILE A 110 -0.94 -11.00 12.32
C ILE A 110 0.45 -10.74 12.89
N PHE A 111 0.79 -9.48 13.16
CA PHE A 111 2.07 -9.11 13.76
C PHE A 111 2.26 -9.79 15.11
N GLN A 112 1.23 -9.84 15.96
CA GLN A 112 1.29 -10.55 17.22
C GLN A 112 1.51 -12.06 17.02
N ARG A 113 0.78 -12.70 16.10
CA ARG A 113 0.92 -14.14 15.81
C ARG A 113 2.30 -14.50 15.26
N GLN A 114 2.89 -13.61 14.47
CA GLN A 114 4.22 -13.79 13.88
C GLN A 114 5.36 -13.29 14.78
N LYS A 115 5.06 -12.78 15.98
CA LYS A 115 6.03 -12.09 16.85
C LYS A 115 6.83 -11.00 16.10
N SER A 116 6.15 -10.36 15.14
CA SER A 116 6.72 -9.30 14.32
C SER A 116 6.93 -8.03 15.15
N PRO A 117 8.02 -7.28 14.93
CA PRO A 117 8.28 -6.06 15.68
C PRO A 117 7.40 -4.89 15.25
N TYR A 118 6.39 -5.07 14.40
CA TYR A 118 5.58 -3.97 13.88
C TYR A 118 4.26 -3.78 14.65
N ARG A 119 3.75 -2.54 14.61
CA ARG A 119 2.40 -2.21 15.05
C ARG A 119 1.73 -1.27 14.04
N ALA A 120 0.45 -1.51 13.79
CA ALA A 120 -0.38 -0.74 12.89
C ALA A 120 -1.39 0.14 13.65
N LYS A 121 -1.70 1.31 13.09
CA LYS A 121 -2.79 2.19 13.51
C LYS A 121 -3.44 2.79 12.26
N TRP A 122 -4.78 2.83 12.24
CA TRP A 122 -5.48 3.61 11.24
C TRP A 122 -5.46 5.10 11.58
N GLY A 123 -5.02 5.90 10.60
CA GLY A 123 -5.20 7.33 10.64
C GLY A 123 -4.24 8.12 11.53
N LEU A 124 -3.86 9.28 11.01
CA LEU A 124 -3.07 10.31 11.70
C LEU A 124 -3.67 11.70 11.40
N PRO A 125 -3.32 12.73 12.18
CA PRO A 125 -3.65 14.10 11.81
C PRO A 125 -3.14 14.41 10.39
N HIS A 126 -4.01 14.93 9.51
CA HIS A 126 -3.70 15.09 8.09
C HIS A 126 -2.43 15.91 7.82
N ARG A 127 -2.16 16.92 8.66
CA ARG A 127 -0.91 17.72 8.62
C ARG A 127 0.39 16.90 8.76
N ARG A 128 0.31 15.68 9.30
CA ARG A 128 1.45 14.75 9.45
C ARG A 128 1.50 13.69 8.36
N LEU A 129 0.52 13.65 7.46
CA LEU A 129 0.33 12.54 6.52
C LEU A 129 1.56 12.33 5.63
N LEU A 130 2.00 13.36 4.91
CA LEU A 130 3.15 13.27 4.02
C LEU A 130 4.45 12.94 4.77
N TYR A 131 4.65 13.57 5.93
CA TYR A 131 5.80 13.27 6.80
C TYR A 131 5.80 11.80 7.23
N SER A 132 4.65 11.26 7.65
CA SER A 132 4.53 9.88 8.10
C SER A 132 4.63 8.86 6.95
N ILE A 133 4.17 9.21 5.75
CA ILE A 133 4.44 8.40 4.54
C ILE A 133 5.96 8.35 4.31
N ALA A 134 6.63 9.49 4.33
CA ALA A 134 8.08 9.55 4.15
C ALA A 134 8.84 8.77 5.25
N GLU A 135 8.39 8.85 6.51
CA GLU A 135 8.95 8.11 7.63
C GLU A 135 8.85 6.59 7.42
N MET A 136 7.65 6.08 7.07
CA MET A 136 7.45 4.65 6.79
C MET A 136 8.33 4.18 5.63
N LEU A 137 8.42 4.95 4.55
CA LEU A 137 9.28 4.59 3.41
C LEU A 137 10.77 4.56 3.78
N ARG A 138 11.26 5.49 4.62
CA ARG A 138 12.64 5.44 5.15
C ARG A 138 12.90 4.22 6.01
N GLN A 139 11.88 3.73 6.71
CA GLN A 139 11.92 2.49 7.48
C GLN A 139 11.72 1.24 6.59
N ASP A 140 11.69 1.41 5.27
CA ASP A 140 11.44 0.35 4.29
C ASP A 140 10.09 -0.33 4.51
N ILE A 141 9.04 0.47 4.73
CA ILE A 141 7.66 -0.01 4.92
C ILE A 141 6.75 0.61 3.85
N PRO A 142 6.16 -0.20 2.94
CA PRO A 142 5.16 0.31 2.00
C PRO A 142 3.92 0.82 2.73
N VAL A 143 3.31 1.88 2.21
CA VAL A 143 2.22 2.57 2.90
C VAL A 143 0.89 2.33 2.23
N ILE A 144 -0.07 1.73 2.95
CA ILE A 144 -1.46 1.70 2.47
C ILE A 144 -2.06 3.09 2.64
N LEU A 145 -2.37 3.74 1.52
CA LEU A 145 -3.03 5.03 1.43
C LEU A 145 -4.47 4.84 0.91
N SER A 146 -5.43 5.50 1.55
CA SER A 146 -6.82 5.53 1.09
C SER A 146 -7.11 6.81 0.32
N ALA A 147 -7.67 6.63 -0.88
CA ALA A 147 -8.55 7.60 -1.49
C ALA A 147 -9.98 7.28 -1.02
N GLY A 148 -10.41 7.90 0.08
CA GLY A 148 -11.66 7.56 0.76
C GLY A 148 -12.91 7.81 -0.09
N PRO A 149 -14.08 7.29 0.29
CA PRO A 149 -15.35 7.61 -0.36
C PRO A 149 -15.69 9.09 -0.23
N HIS A 150 -16.71 9.52 -0.98
CA HIS A 150 -17.22 10.87 -0.82
C HIS A 150 -17.85 11.08 0.56
N PHE A 151 -17.64 12.24 1.17
CA PHE A 151 -18.18 12.60 2.47
C PHE A 151 -18.30 14.12 2.60
N PRO A 152 -19.39 14.67 3.22
CA PRO A 152 -20.54 13.98 3.78
C PRO A 152 -21.58 13.52 2.74
N ARG A 153 -21.46 13.99 1.49
CA ARG A 153 -22.33 13.58 0.39
C ARG A 153 -21.74 12.36 -0.30
N PHE A 154 -22.26 11.16 -0.02
CA PHE A 154 -21.75 9.90 -0.57
C PHE A 154 -22.00 9.69 -2.08
N TRP A 155 -22.47 10.71 -2.79
CA TRP A 155 -22.85 10.71 -4.21
C TRP A 155 -21.86 11.56 -5.02
N GLY A 156 -21.65 11.23 -6.30
CA GLY A 156 -20.75 11.95 -7.20
C GLY A 156 -19.91 11.02 -8.07
N LYS A 157 -19.26 11.59 -9.09
CA LYS A 157 -18.41 10.86 -10.07
C LYS A 157 -16.94 11.28 -9.99
N GLU A 158 -16.65 12.26 -9.16
CA GLU A 158 -15.32 12.79 -8.92
C GLU A 158 -14.46 11.69 -8.29
N GLY A 159 -13.20 11.68 -8.70
CA GLY A 159 -12.22 10.71 -8.26
C GLY A 159 -10.85 11.31 -8.35
N LEU A 160 -9.97 10.80 -7.50
CA LEU A 160 -8.56 11.11 -7.50
C LEU A 160 -7.93 10.56 -8.77
N THR A 161 -7.24 11.42 -9.52
CA THR A 161 -6.55 11.04 -10.75
C THR A 161 -5.29 10.25 -10.43
N LEU A 162 -5.10 9.14 -11.14
CA LEU A 162 -3.85 8.38 -11.14
C LEU A 162 -3.15 8.60 -12.47
N TYR A 163 -1.85 8.89 -12.40
CA TYR A 163 -1.01 9.20 -13.54
C TYR A 163 -0.09 8.03 -13.87
N ARG A 164 0.33 7.94 -15.13
CA ARG A 164 1.44 7.10 -15.58
C ARG A 164 2.48 7.99 -16.25
N GLU A 165 3.73 7.64 -16.01
CA GLU A 165 4.87 8.27 -16.68
C GLU A 165 5.00 7.66 -18.08
N ALA A 166 5.04 8.53 -19.10
CA ALA A 166 5.32 8.16 -20.47
C ALA A 166 6.83 8.01 -20.70
N ALA A 167 7.23 7.51 -21.87
CA ALA A 167 8.64 7.25 -22.19
C ALA A 167 9.50 8.53 -22.23
N ASP A 168 8.87 9.68 -22.43
CA ASP A 168 9.46 11.02 -22.41
C ASP A 168 9.39 11.68 -21.02
N GLU A 169 9.14 10.89 -19.96
CA GLU A 169 9.00 11.33 -18.56
C GLU A 169 7.76 12.23 -18.32
N THR A 170 6.87 12.36 -19.30
CA THR A 170 5.64 13.14 -19.15
C THR A 170 4.61 12.40 -18.30
N MET A 171 3.99 13.09 -17.35
CA MET A 171 2.96 12.54 -16.46
C MET A 171 1.56 12.62 -17.10
N LEU A 172 1.04 11.49 -17.56
CA LEU A 172 -0.26 11.40 -18.26
C LEU A 172 -1.36 10.83 -17.36
N PRO A 173 -2.56 11.44 -17.30
CA PRO A 173 -3.71 10.85 -16.61
C PRO A 173 -4.05 9.46 -17.19
N ALA A 174 -4.20 8.46 -16.33
CA ALA A 174 -4.43 7.08 -16.74
C ALA A 174 -5.70 6.46 -16.14
N ALA A 175 -6.06 6.84 -14.91
CA ALA A 175 -7.27 6.35 -14.24
C ALA A 175 -7.81 7.37 -13.24
N ARG A 176 -9.02 7.12 -12.73
CA ARG A 176 -9.60 7.86 -11.60
C ARG A 176 -10.14 6.87 -10.57
N THR A 177 -9.99 7.18 -9.30
CA THR A 177 -10.40 6.28 -8.22
C THR A 177 -11.02 7.00 -7.03
N ARG A 178 -11.87 6.28 -6.29
CA ARG A 178 -12.50 6.69 -5.02
C ARG A 178 -12.88 5.44 -4.23
N ALA A 179 -13.00 5.57 -2.91
CA ALA A 179 -13.24 4.44 -2.02
C ALA A 179 -12.26 3.27 -2.27
N HIS A 180 -10.97 3.61 -2.44
CA HIS A 180 -9.95 2.68 -2.91
C HIS A 180 -8.65 2.81 -2.12
N TYR A 181 -8.02 1.68 -1.84
CA TYR A 181 -6.69 1.62 -1.24
C TYR A 181 -5.62 1.44 -2.32
N VAL A 182 -4.52 2.16 -2.17
CA VAL A 182 -3.32 2.05 -2.99
C VAL A 182 -2.10 1.89 -2.09
N ILE A 183 -1.00 1.38 -2.63
CA ILE A 183 0.25 1.22 -1.87
C ILE A 183 1.29 2.23 -2.32
N VAL A 184 1.66 3.17 -1.46
CA VAL A 184 2.77 4.09 -1.72
C VAL A 184 4.10 3.35 -1.56
N THR A 185 4.94 3.45 -2.59
CA THR A 185 6.27 2.83 -2.66
C THR A 185 7.39 3.86 -2.82
N GLY A 186 7.04 5.14 -2.95
CA GLY A 186 7.98 6.24 -3.03
C GLY A 186 7.32 7.61 -3.09
N ILE A 187 8.13 8.64 -2.89
CA ILE A 187 7.84 10.06 -3.08
C ILE A 187 8.98 10.62 -3.94
N ALA A 188 8.64 11.30 -5.02
CA ALA A 188 9.55 11.99 -5.91
C ALA A 188 9.01 13.41 -6.16
N GLY A 189 9.63 14.41 -5.51
CA GLY A 189 9.15 15.79 -5.53
C GLY A 189 7.69 15.91 -5.06
N GLU A 190 6.80 16.28 -5.97
CA GLU A 190 5.37 16.45 -5.73
C GLU A 190 4.51 15.19 -5.98
N TRP A 191 5.14 14.06 -6.31
CA TRP A 191 4.46 12.83 -6.71
C TRP A 191 4.63 11.72 -5.69
N LEU A 192 3.54 11.03 -5.37
CA LEU A 192 3.56 9.73 -4.70
C LEU A 192 3.61 8.64 -5.76
N ARG A 193 4.65 7.81 -5.78
CA ARG A 193 4.71 6.60 -6.58
C ARG A 193 3.93 5.49 -5.88
N ILE A 194 2.96 4.91 -6.57
CA ILE A 194 2.03 3.94 -5.99
C ILE A 194 1.94 2.64 -6.80
N SER A 195 1.55 1.56 -6.12
CA SER A 195 1.01 0.35 -6.72
C SER A 195 -0.52 0.37 -6.59
N SER A 196 -1.22 0.09 -7.70
CA SER A 196 -2.66 -0.14 -7.75
C SER A 196 -3.00 -1.04 -8.93
N TRP A 197 -3.95 -1.96 -8.78
CA TRP A 197 -4.39 -2.89 -9.83
C TRP A 197 -3.23 -3.62 -10.53
N GLY A 198 -2.19 -4.01 -9.78
CA GLY A 198 -1.01 -4.69 -10.29
C GLY A 198 -0.11 -3.85 -11.21
N ARG A 199 -0.26 -2.52 -11.20
CA ARG A 199 0.50 -1.58 -12.04
C ARG A 199 1.05 -0.43 -11.20
N MET A 200 2.14 0.15 -11.70
CA MET A 200 2.69 1.39 -11.15
C MET A 200 1.88 2.59 -11.65
N TYR A 201 1.54 3.48 -10.73
CA TYR A 201 0.95 4.78 -11.00
C TYR A 201 1.60 5.85 -10.13
N TYR A 202 1.18 7.09 -10.34
CA TYR A 202 1.55 8.23 -9.51
C TYR A 202 0.33 9.04 -9.11
N ILE A 203 0.41 9.69 -7.96
CA ILE A 203 -0.59 10.63 -7.45
C ILE A 203 0.11 11.96 -7.18
N ARG A 204 -0.41 13.06 -7.72
CA ARG A 204 0.08 14.39 -7.35
C ARG A 204 -0.38 14.71 -5.93
N ILE A 205 0.54 15.08 -5.05
CA ILE A 205 0.25 15.31 -3.62
C ILE A 205 -0.81 16.41 -3.46
N ALA A 206 -0.70 17.52 -4.20
CA ALA A 206 -1.66 18.62 -4.15
C ALA A 206 -3.08 18.19 -4.59
N GLU A 207 -3.20 17.30 -5.58
CA GLU A 207 -4.49 16.75 -6.02
C GLU A 207 -5.09 15.80 -5.00
N TYR A 208 -4.27 15.02 -4.30
CA TYR A 208 -4.73 14.21 -3.18
C TYR A 208 -5.31 15.10 -2.07
N GLU A 209 -4.59 16.15 -1.66
CA GLU A 209 -5.08 17.08 -0.64
C GLU A 209 -6.36 17.81 -1.07
N ASP A 210 -6.46 18.21 -2.34
CA ASP A 210 -7.69 18.80 -2.88
C ASP A 210 -8.85 17.81 -2.89
N TYR A 211 -8.60 16.56 -3.28
CA TYR A 211 -9.59 15.48 -3.22
C TYR A 211 -10.10 15.26 -1.81
N VAL A 212 -9.20 15.15 -0.82
CA VAL A 212 -9.58 14.96 0.59
C VAL A 212 -10.41 16.12 1.11
N ARG A 213 -10.06 17.36 0.75
CA ARG A 213 -10.76 18.56 1.19
C ARG A 213 -12.13 18.74 0.56
N ARG A 214 -12.26 18.50 -0.75
CA ARG A 214 -13.47 18.82 -1.52
C ARG A 214 -14.48 17.69 -1.54
N TYR A 215 -14.00 16.45 -1.60
CA TYR A 215 -14.86 15.30 -1.90
C TYR A 215 -14.91 14.29 -0.77
N SER A 216 -13.87 14.16 0.06
CA SER A 216 -13.80 13.18 1.15
C SER A 216 -13.63 13.85 2.52
N CYS A 217 -13.00 13.15 3.47
CA CYS A 217 -12.53 13.74 4.71
C CYS A 217 -11.27 13.05 5.24
N PRO A 218 -10.48 13.70 6.12
CA PRO A 218 -9.25 13.12 6.68
C PRO A 218 -9.41 11.81 7.45
N LEU A 219 -10.62 11.46 7.90
CA LEU A 219 -10.88 10.19 8.59
C LEU A 219 -10.86 9.00 7.61
N PHE A 220 -11.43 9.20 6.42
CA PHE A 220 -11.55 8.16 5.41
C PHE A 220 -10.42 8.18 4.38
N SER A 221 -9.84 9.35 4.12
CA SER A 221 -8.66 9.52 3.28
C SER A 221 -7.42 9.71 4.16
N ASN A 222 -6.81 8.58 4.53
CA ASN A 222 -5.68 8.51 5.44
C ASN A 222 -4.84 7.25 5.16
N ILE A 223 -3.85 6.98 5.99
CA ILE A 223 -2.98 5.80 5.88
C ILE A 223 -3.23 4.76 6.97
N CYS A 224 -2.90 3.51 6.68
CA CYS A 224 -2.58 2.53 7.71
C CYS A 224 -1.13 2.76 8.13
N PHE A 225 -0.92 3.48 9.23
CA PHE A 225 0.40 3.80 9.74
C PHE A 225 0.99 2.57 10.44
N ILE A 226 2.09 2.04 9.91
CA ILE A 226 2.81 0.90 10.45
C ILE A 226 4.19 1.40 10.87
N ARG A 227 4.63 1.02 12.08
CA ARG A 227 5.95 1.37 12.60
C ARG A 227 6.59 0.19 13.33
N PRO A 228 7.93 0.13 13.41
CA PRO A 228 8.61 -0.71 14.38
C PRO A 228 8.22 -0.30 15.81
N CYS A 229 7.88 -1.27 16.63
CA CYS A 229 7.99 -1.20 18.07
C CYS A 229 9.47 -1.35 18.40
N GLY A 230 10.04 -0.44 19.21
CA GLY A 230 11.36 -0.65 19.81
C GLY A 230 11.42 -2.00 20.55
N PRO A 231 12.63 -2.48 20.90
CA PRO A 231 12.76 -3.76 21.59
C PRO A 231 11.80 -3.82 22.77
N CYS A 232 11.03 -4.90 22.83
CA CYS A 232 10.17 -5.21 23.95
C CYS A 232 11.10 -5.34 25.15
N THR A 233 11.24 -4.30 25.96
CA THR A 233 11.79 -4.47 27.31
C THR A 233 10.83 -5.42 28.00
N GLU A 234 11.23 -6.67 28.15
CA GLU A 234 10.61 -7.61 29.06
C GLU A 234 10.40 -6.86 30.36
N LYS A 235 9.13 -6.58 30.69
CA LYS A 235 8.78 -6.27 32.06
C LYS A 235 8.96 -7.57 32.81
N THR A 236 10.14 -7.74 33.39
CA THR A 236 10.36 -8.69 34.48
C THR A 236 9.35 -8.34 35.57
N LEU A 237 8.38 -9.23 35.77
CA LEU A 237 7.57 -9.32 36.98
C LEU A 237 8.06 -10.55 37.75
#